data_AF-A0AAQ3U570-F1
#
_entry.id   AF-A0AAQ3U570-F1
#
_cell.length_a   1.000
_cell.length_b   1.000
_cell.length_c   1.000
_cell.angle_alpha   90.00
_cell.angle_beta   90.00
_cell.angle_gamma   90.00
#
_symmetry.space_group_name_H-M   'P 1'
#
loop_
_entity.id
_entity.type
_entity.pdbx_description
1 polymer ?
#
loop_
_entity_poly.entity_id
_entity_poly.type
_entity_poly.pdbx_seq_one_letter_code
_entity_poly.pdbx_strand_id
1 'polypeptide(L)' 'MVVTGGLDLLKDWHARYVEALREKGKLVTVVEYPNATHGFYAFPELADSDKFVEDMKLFIDEHTRSKHVV' A
#
# COMPACT_ATOMS: atom_id res chain seq x y z
N MET A 1 -1.93 1.43 -5.34
CA MET A 1 -1.59 0.52 -4.23
C MET A 1 -2.41 0.90 -3.01
N VAL A 2 -2.90 -0.08 -2.25
CA VAL A 2 -3.46 0.10 -0.90
C VAL A 2 -2.63 -0.79 0.04
N VAL A 3 -2.05 -0.19 1.07
CA VAL A 3 -1.23 -0.89 2.06
C VAL A 3 -2.02 -1.12 3.32
N THR A 4 -1.91 -2.32 3.90
CA THR A 4 -2.61 -2.70 5.14
C THR A 4 -1.62 -3.28 6.15
N GLY A 5 -1.85 -2.99 7.44
CA GLY A 5 -1.18 -3.64 8.56
C GLY A 5 -2.09 -4.72 9.16
N GLY A 6 -1.54 -5.90 9.46
CA GLY A 6 -2.31 -6.99 10.08
C GLY A 6 -2.74 -6.69 11.52
N LEU A 7 -2.04 -5.78 12.21
CA LEU A 7 -2.35 -5.31 13.56
C LEU A 7 -2.95 -3.89 13.56
N ASP A 8 -3.40 -3.38 12.41
CA ASP A 8 -4.03 -2.07 12.30
C ASP A 8 -5.54 -2.16 12.58
N LEU A 9 -6.03 -1.38 13.54
CA LEU A 9 -7.46 -1.28 13.88
C LEU A 9 -8.32 -0.76 12.72
N LEU A 10 -7.72 -0.10 11.73
CA LEU A 10 -8.39 0.41 10.53
C LEU A 10 -8.40 -0.60 9.36
N LYS A 11 -7.92 -1.84 9.56
CA LYS A 11 -7.82 -2.86 8.48
C LYS A 11 -9.13 -3.05 7.72
N ASP A 12 -10.28 -3.08 8.39
CA ASP A 12 -11.58 -3.24 7.74
C ASP A 12 -11.95 -2.04 6.84
N TRP A 13 -11.52 -0.83 7.20
CA TRP A 13 -11.70 0.34 6.35
C TRP A 13 -10.88 0.26 5.08
N HIS A 14 -9.64 -0.25 5.16
CA HIS A 14 -8.84 -0.52 3.96
C HIS A 14 -9.52 -1.54 3.05
N ALA A 15 -10.05 -2.63 3.60
CA ALA A 15 -10.78 -3.65 2.82
C ALA A 15 -12.00 -3.05 2.11
N ARG A 16 -12.82 -2.27 2.83
CA ARG A 16 -13.97 -1.56 2.24
C ARG A 16 -13.56 -0.61 1.11
N TYR A 17 -12.43 0.09 1.27
CA TYR A 17 -11.93 1.00 0.25
C TYR A 17 -11.44 0.27 -1.00
N VAL A 18 -10.76 -0.87 -0.83
CA VAL A 18 -10.33 -1.74 -1.94
C VAL A 18 -11.54 -2.20 -2.76
N GLU A 19 -12.60 -2.68 -2.09
CA GLU A 19 -13.82 -3.10 -2.78
C GLU A 19 -14.47 -1.94 -3.54
N ALA A 20 -14.62 -0.77 -2.90
CA ALA A 20 -15.16 0.42 -3.56
C ALA A 20 -14.33 0.89 -4.78
N LEU A 21 -13.01 0.71 -4.75
CA LEU A 21 -12.14 1.02 -5.89
C LEU A 21 -12.33 0.00 -7.03
N ARG A 22 -12.44 -1.29 -6.70
CA ARG A 22 -12.68 -2.37 -7.66
C ARG A 22 -14.03 -2.22 -8.35
N GLU A 23 -15.08 -1.90 -7.61
CA GLU A 23 -16.42 -1.59 -8.13
C GLU A 23 -16.40 -0.43 -9.14
N LYS A 24 -15.49 0.53 -8.96
CA LYS A 24 -15.28 1.65 -9.89
C LYS A 24 -14.35 1.32 -11.06
N GLY A 25 -14.03 0.04 -11.27
CA GLY A 25 -13.18 -0.43 -12.35
C GLY A 25 -11.71 -0.02 -12.22
N LYS A 26 -11.24 0.31 -11.01
CA LYS A 26 -9.81 0.62 -10.78
C LYS A 26 -9.02 -0.67 -10.59
N LEU A 27 -7.83 -0.72 -11.19
CA LEU A 27 -6.83 -1.74 -10.88
C LEU A 27 -6.23 -1.42 -9.50
N VAL A 28 -6.36 -2.35 -8.56
CA VAL A 28 -5.93 -2.15 -7.17
C VAL A 28 -4.93 -3.23 -6.77
N THR A 29 -3.67 -2.83 -6.57
CA THR A 29 -2.66 -3.63 -5.87
C THR A 29 -2.87 -3.49 -4.36
N VAL A 30 -3.10 -4.59 -3.66
CA VAL A 30 -3.20 -4.63 -2.19
C VAL A 30 -1.93 -5.28 -1.65
N VAL A 31 -1.28 -4.63 -0.68
CA VAL A 31 -0.07 -5.14 -0.04
C VAL A 31 -0.31 -5.19 1.47
N GLU A 32 -0.14 -6.36 2.07
CA GLU A 32 -0.32 -6.57 3.50
C GLU A 32 1.03 -6.79 4.20
N TYR A 33 1.20 -6.09 5.33
CA TYR A 33 2.29 -6.25 6.28
C TYR A 33 1.72 -6.88 7.56
N PRO A 34 1.81 -8.21 7.75
CA PRO A 34 1.03 -8.93 8.77
C PRO A 34 1.28 -8.47 10.20
N ASN A 35 2.50 -8.03 10.51
CA ASN A 35 2.91 -7.62 11.85
C ASN A 35 2.88 -6.09 12.04
N ALA A 36 2.49 -5.33 11.02
CA ALA A 36 2.50 -3.87 11.08
C ALA A 36 1.28 -3.31 11.83
N THR A 37 1.54 -2.31 12.66
CA THR A 37 0.54 -1.47 13.32
C THR A 37 0.19 -0.25 12.45
N HIS A 38 -0.81 0.50 12.88
CA HIS A 38 -1.15 1.77 12.23
C HIS A 38 0.06 2.73 12.23
N GLY A 39 0.40 3.27 11.05
CA GLY A 39 1.50 4.23 10.91
C GLY A 39 2.90 3.65 11.05
N PHE A 40 3.08 2.32 10.95
CA PHE A 40 4.38 1.65 11.13
C PHE A 40 5.52 2.30 10.33
N TYR A 41 5.25 2.75 9.10
CA TYR A 41 6.22 3.38 8.20
C TYR A 41 6.92 4.64 8.76
N ALA A 42 6.39 5.24 9.82
CA ALA A 42 6.99 6.40 10.49
C ALA A 42 8.14 6.03 11.44
N PHE A 43 8.37 4.73 11.70
CA PHE A 43 9.36 4.23 12.65
C PHE A 43 10.48 3.50 11.90
N PRO A 44 11.63 4.14 11.61
CA PRO A 44 12.72 3.53 10.84
C PRO A 44 13.36 2.32 11.54
N GLU A 45 13.13 2.14 12.84
CA GLU A 45 13.61 0.99 13.61
C GLU A 45 12.84 -0.31 13.28
N LEU A 46 11.68 -0.21 12.62
CA LEU A 46 10.89 -1.36 12.20
C LEU A 46 11.33 -1.80 10.81
N ALA A 47 11.70 -3.08 10.66
CA ALA A 47 12.14 -3.64 9.38
C ALA A 47 11.12 -3.46 8.24
N ASP A 48 9.83 -3.45 8.57
CA ASP A 48 8.76 -3.26 7.61
C ASP A 48 8.71 -1.82 7.06
N SER A 49 9.22 -0.82 7.78
CA SER A 49 9.18 0.59 7.36
C SER A 49 10.02 0.85 6.11
N ASP A 50 11.27 0.40 6.11
CA ASP A 50 12.15 0.55 4.95
C ASP A 50 11.60 -0.21 3.74
N LYS A 51 11.11 -1.43 3.98
CA LYS A 51 10.45 -2.23 2.95
C LYS A 51 9.23 -1.53 2.36
N PHE A 52 8.41 -0.88 3.17
CA PHE A 52 7.27 -0.10 2.70
C PHE A 52 7.68 1.06 1.79
N VAL A 53 8.75 1.78 2.15
CA VAL A 53 9.27 2.87 1.33
C VAL A 53 9.78 2.35 -0.01
N GLU A 54 10.46 1.20 -0.03
CA GLU A 54 10.92 0.55 -1.27
C GLU A 54 9.76 0.09 -2.15
N ASP A 55 8.77 -0.61 -1.59
CA ASP A 55 7.57 -1.06 -2.31
C ASP A 55 6.81 0.14 -2.92
N MET A 56 6.69 1.23 -2.17
CA MET A 56 6.04 2.44 -2.66
C MET A 56 6.84 3.14 -3.76
N LYS A 57 8.17 3.19 -3.63
CA LYS A 57 9.04 3.68 -4.70
C LYS A 57 8.84 2.87 -5.97
N LEU A 58 8.87 1.54 -5.90
CA LEU A 58 8.66 0.65 -7.04
C LEU A 58 7.29 0.89 -7.70
N PHE A 59 6.23 1.00 -6.89
CA PHE A 59 4.90 1.31 -7.39
C PHE A 59 4.85 2.66 -8.14
N ILE A 60 5.42 3.72 -7.58
CA ILE A 60 5.48 5.05 -8.23
C ILE A 60 6.25 4.97 -9.55
N ASP A 61 7.40 4.33 -9.52
CA ASP A 61 8.29 4.15 -10.65
C ASP A 61 7.60 3.43 -11.83
N GLU A 62 6.87 2.35 -11.56
CA GLU A 62 6.08 1.63 -12.57
C GLU A 62 4.99 2.50 -13.19
N HIS A 63 4.35 3.35 -12.39
CA HIS A 63 3.20 4.17 -12.82
C HIS A 63 3.61 5.53 -13.40
N THR A 64 4.83 5.99 -13.18
CA THR A 64 5.40 7.19 -13.80
C THR A 64 6.10 6.86 -15.12
N ARG A 65 6.79 5.72 -15.23
CA ARG A 65 7.37 5.24 -16.50
C ARG A 65 6.31 4.92 -17.54
N SER A 66 5.16 4.39 -17.13
CA SER A 66 4.00 4.14 -18.02
C SER A 66 3.46 5.41 -18.70
N LYS A 67 3.73 6.60 -18.15
CA LYS A 67 3.29 7.89 -18.74
C LYS A 67 4.27 8.51 -19.74
N HIS A 68 5.47 7.96 -19.91
CA HIS A 68 6.51 8.51 -20.80
C HIS A 68 6.63 7.75 -22.13
N VAL A 69 5.76 6.77 -22.39
CA VAL A 69 5.62 6.12 -23.69
C VAL A 69 4.38 6.70 -24.38
N VAL A 70 4.52 7.93 -24.88
CA VAL A 70 3.64 8.59 -25.86
C VAL A 70 4.48 9.51 -26.72
#